data_AF-A0A849DGT8-F1
#
_entry.id   AF-A0A849DGT8-F1
#
_cell.length_a   1.000
_cell.length_b   1.000
_cell.length_c   1.000
_cell.angle_alpha   90.00
_cell.angle_beta   90.00
_cell.angle_gamma   90.00
#
_symmetry.space_group_name_H-M   'P 1'
#
loop_
_entity.id
_entity.type
_entity.pdbx_description
1 polymer ?
#
loop_
_entity_poly.entity_id
_entity_poly.type
_entity_poly.pdbx_seq_one_letter_code
_entity_poly.pdbx_strand_id
1 'polypeptide(L)'
;GIAISPTWGLEVSTLSEVYKNTSNRRICQTEIMETYEHKHQELGSQSSGGGIYKMANDIAKTLFRVMAQEGVVFSEASFKTLQATYYQEARFEISKYNALSKLNKLEFNRENEINAVETFEDAIKEATEEFYDDPMGIPPLSPWITVRSVMPDFSDKFEIYVKKDNE
;
A
#
# COMPACT_ATOMS: atom_id res chain seq x y z
N GLY A 1 -19.79 7.39 5.38
CA GLY A 1 -18.59 7.50 6.23
C GLY A 1 -17.49 6.70 5.57
N ILE A 2 -16.23 7.09 5.74
CA ILE A 2 -15.09 6.48 5.04
C ILE A 2 -14.66 5.19 5.76
N ALA A 3 -14.50 4.09 5.03
CA ALA A 3 -13.93 2.84 5.52
C ALA A 3 -12.48 2.74 5.06
N ILE A 4 -11.54 2.42 5.95
CA ILE A 4 -10.10 2.50 5.66
C ILE A 4 -9.40 1.22 6.15
N SER A 5 -8.36 0.77 5.45
CA SER A 5 -7.57 -0.41 5.84
C SER A 5 -6.83 -0.16 7.17
N PRO A 6 -6.81 -1.13 8.11
CA PRO A 6 -6.02 -1.05 9.33
C PRO A 6 -4.52 -1.37 9.14
N THR A 7 -4.08 -1.69 7.92
CA THR A 7 -2.68 -2.05 7.59
C THR A 7 -1.94 -0.90 6.89
N TRP A 8 -0.76 -1.17 6.33
CA TRP A 8 -0.05 -0.22 5.45
C TRP A 8 -0.83 0.17 4.19
N GLY A 9 -1.94 -0.51 3.89
CA GLY A 9 -2.91 -0.09 2.88
C GLY A 9 -3.78 1.12 3.26
N LEU A 10 -3.60 1.73 4.43
CA LEU A 10 -4.38 2.89 4.90
C LEU A 10 -4.41 4.02 3.85
N GLU A 11 -3.26 4.40 3.30
CA GLU A 11 -3.17 5.50 2.34
C GLU A 11 -3.86 5.16 1.02
N VAL A 12 -3.64 3.96 0.50
CA VAL A 12 -4.27 3.46 -0.74
C VAL A 12 -5.79 3.38 -0.61
N SER A 13 -6.28 2.84 0.52
CA SER A 13 -7.72 2.77 0.78
C SER A 13 -8.34 4.15 0.98
N THR A 14 -7.63 5.08 1.65
CA THR A 14 -8.07 6.48 1.75
C THR A 14 -8.15 7.15 0.38
N LEU A 15 -7.14 6.96 -0.47
CA LEU A 15 -7.12 7.50 -1.82
C LEU A 15 -8.27 6.93 -2.67
N SER A 16 -8.54 5.63 -2.56
CA SER A 16 -9.68 4.97 -3.19
C SER A 16 -11.00 5.61 -2.77
N GLU A 17 -11.20 5.86 -1.47
CA GLU A 17 -12.42 6.50 -0.97
C GLU A 17 -12.57 7.94 -1.48
N VAL A 18 -11.48 8.73 -1.52
CA VAL A 18 -11.50 10.08 -2.10
C VAL A 18 -11.86 10.01 -3.59
N TYR A 19 -11.24 9.09 -4.33
CA TYR A 19 -11.48 8.90 -5.77
C TYR A 19 -12.93 8.52 -6.08
N LYS A 20 -13.56 7.67 -5.26
CA LYS A 20 -14.97 7.29 -5.42
C LYS A 20 -15.94 8.41 -5.06
N ASN A 21 -15.64 9.15 -4.01
CA ASN A 21 -16.58 10.13 -3.44
C ASN A 21 -16.40 11.56 -3.99
N THR A 22 -15.37 11.80 -4.80
CA THR A 22 -15.03 13.14 -5.30
C THR A 22 -14.74 13.12 -6.80
N SER A 23 -15.13 14.17 -7.52
CA SER A 23 -14.76 14.33 -8.94
C SER A 23 -13.25 14.48 -9.08
N ASN A 24 -12.63 13.77 -10.03
CA ASN A 24 -11.19 13.88 -10.34
C ASN A 24 -10.71 15.32 -10.53
N ARG A 25 -11.56 16.24 -11.02
CA ARG A 25 -11.22 17.67 -11.19
C ARG A 25 -11.03 18.43 -9.86
N ARG A 26 -11.43 17.83 -8.74
CA ARG A 26 -11.27 18.36 -7.38
C ARG A 26 -10.13 17.67 -6.62
N ILE A 27 -9.39 16.79 -7.29
CA ILE A 27 -8.20 16.15 -6.75
C ILE A 27 -7.00 16.86 -7.37
N CYS A 28 -6.07 17.31 -6.53
CA CYS A 28 -4.82 17.92 -6.95
C CYS A 28 -3.67 17.44 -6.07
N GLN A 29 -2.47 17.42 -6.63
CA GLN A 29 -1.22 17.26 -5.90
C GLN A 29 -0.52 18.62 -5.91
N THR A 30 -0.02 19.04 -4.76
CA THR A 30 0.78 20.26 -4.62
C THR A 30 2.12 19.90 -3.98
N GLU A 31 3.18 20.57 -4.42
CA GLU A 31 4.45 20.55 -3.72
C GLU A 31 4.29 21.25 -2.37
N ILE A 32 4.83 20.65 -1.31
CA ILE A 32 4.79 21.20 0.05
C ILE A 32 6.18 21.70 0.48
N MET A 33 7.24 21.07 -0.04
CA MET A 33 8.64 21.39 0.26
C MET A 33 9.54 20.91 -0.87
N GLU A 34 10.68 21.59 -1.04
CA GLU A 34 11.69 21.28 -2.04
C GLU A 34 12.45 19.97 -1.72
N THR A 35 12.68 19.70 -0.43
CA THR A 35 13.38 18.51 0.04
C THR A 35 12.58 17.83 1.14
N TYR A 36 12.55 16.50 1.10
CA TYR A 36 11.90 15.67 2.11
C TYR A 36 12.94 14.67 2.64
N GLU A 37 13.13 14.65 3.96
CA GLU A 37 13.95 13.64 4.60
C GLU A 37 13.16 12.34 4.70
N HIS A 38 13.50 11.37 3.84
CA HIS A 38 12.85 10.08 3.88
C HIS A 38 13.45 9.22 4.99
N LYS A 39 12.58 8.64 5.82
CA LYS A 39 13.00 7.67 6.83
C LYS A 39 13.36 6.36 6.13
N HIS A 40 14.65 6.04 6.09
CA HIS A 40 15.11 4.75 5.60
C HIS A 40 14.53 3.60 6.43
N GLN A 41 14.10 2.55 5.75
CA GLN A 41 13.62 1.31 6.32
C GLN A 41 14.40 0.17 5.69
N GLU A 42 14.62 -0.89 6.48
CA GLU A 42 15.21 -2.11 5.97
C GLU A 42 14.27 -2.75 4.93
N LEU A 43 14.86 -3.37 3.91
CA LEU A 43 14.11 -4.04 2.86
C LEU A 43 13.20 -5.13 3.44
N GLY A 44 13.69 -5.85 4.45
CA GLY A 44 12.97 -6.96 5.06
C GLY A 44 12.89 -8.18 4.14
N SER A 45 12.05 -9.14 4.51
CA SER A 45 11.82 -10.38 3.78
C SER A 45 10.54 -11.03 4.27
N GLN A 46 10.11 -12.09 3.59
CA GLN A 46 9.00 -12.94 4.06
C GLN A 46 9.24 -13.47 5.48
N SER A 47 10.45 -13.96 5.75
CA SER A 47 10.81 -14.53 7.05
C SER A 47 10.92 -13.50 8.18
N SER A 48 11.27 -12.25 7.87
CA SER A 48 11.40 -11.19 8.88
C SER A 48 10.04 -10.62 9.31
N GLY A 49 8.99 -10.81 8.50
CA GLY A 49 7.64 -10.33 8.81
C GLY A 49 7.54 -8.81 8.97
N GLY A 50 8.45 -8.05 8.37
CA GLY A 50 8.57 -6.60 8.55
C GLY A 50 9.30 -5.91 7.40
N GLY A 51 9.63 -4.63 7.59
CA GLY A 51 10.32 -3.81 6.60
C GLY A 51 9.47 -3.47 5.38
N ILE A 52 10.14 -3.04 4.32
CA ILE A 52 9.52 -2.64 3.04
C ILE A 52 8.77 -3.81 2.40
N TYR A 53 9.25 -5.04 2.56
CA TYR A 53 8.59 -6.27 2.10
C TYR A 53 7.14 -6.35 2.60
N LYS A 54 6.94 -6.25 3.92
CA LYS A 54 5.59 -6.31 4.51
C LYS A 54 4.70 -5.17 4.00
N MET A 55 5.25 -3.97 3.87
CA MET A 55 4.49 -2.83 3.34
C MET A 55 4.03 -3.09 1.91
N ALA A 56 4.90 -3.63 1.06
CA ALA A 56 4.57 -3.98 -0.32
C ALA A 56 3.48 -5.06 -0.40
N ASN A 57 3.59 -6.11 0.41
CA ASN A 57 2.57 -7.16 0.50
C ASN A 57 1.21 -6.54 0.93
N ASP A 58 1.17 -5.76 2.02
CA ASP A 58 -0.05 -5.13 2.53
C ASP A 58 -0.69 -4.16 1.52
N ILE A 59 0.14 -3.39 0.79
CA ILE A 59 -0.31 -2.48 -0.27
C ILE A 59 -0.87 -3.27 -1.45
N ALA A 60 -0.19 -4.33 -1.91
CA ALA A 60 -0.66 -5.17 -3.01
C ALA A 60 -2.01 -5.82 -2.71
N LYS A 61 -2.17 -6.42 -1.52
CA LYS A 61 -3.46 -6.98 -1.07
C LYS A 61 -4.57 -5.93 -1.04
N THR A 62 -4.25 -4.72 -0.58
CA THR A 62 -5.22 -3.62 -0.53
C THR A 62 -5.64 -3.19 -1.93
N LEU A 63 -4.70 -3.09 -2.88
CA LEU A 63 -4.99 -2.78 -4.28
C LEU A 63 -5.88 -3.86 -4.91
N PHE A 64 -5.56 -5.15 -4.74
CA PHE A 64 -6.36 -6.25 -5.27
C PHE A 64 -7.78 -6.21 -4.73
N ARG A 65 -7.94 -6.01 -3.41
CA ARG A 65 -9.26 -5.88 -2.79
C ARG A 65 -10.04 -4.68 -3.32
N VAL A 66 -9.43 -3.50 -3.37
CA VAL A 66 -10.10 -2.28 -3.86
C VAL A 66 -10.55 -2.47 -5.30
N MET A 67 -9.68 -3.01 -6.16
CA MET A 67 -10.04 -3.27 -7.56
C MET A 67 -11.14 -4.33 -7.69
N ALA A 68 -11.07 -5.41 -6.91
CA ALA A 68 -12.11 -6.44 -6.92
C ALA A 68 -13.47 -5.91 -6.45
N GLN A 69 -13.49 -5.03 -5.44
CA GLN A 69 -14.71 -4.34 -5.00
C GLN A 69 -15.31 -3.44 -6.08
N GLU A 70 -14.48 -2.89 -6.98
CA GLU A 70 -14.92 -2.15 -8.17
C GLU A 70 -15.32 -3.05 -9.34
N GLY A 71 -15.30 -4.37 -9.17
CA GLY A 71 -15.72 -5.36 -10.16
C GLY A 71 -14.60 -5.87 -11.07
N VAL A 72 -13.33 -5.57 -10.78
CA VAL A 72 -12.21 -6.16 -11.49
C VAL A 72 -12.09 -7.65 -11.13
N VAL A 73 -12.08 -8.50 -12.15
CA VAL A 73 -11.92 -9.95 -11.96
C VAL A 73 -10.45 -10.32 -12.10
N PHE A 74 -9.87 -10.85 -11.02
CA PHE A 74 -8.53 -11.42 -11.03
C PHE A 74 -8.60 -12.93 -11.24
N SER A 75 -8.09 -13.37 -12.39
CA SER A 75 -7.86 -14.79 -12.66
C SER A 75 -6.41 -15.17 -12.31
N GLU A 76 -6.13 -16.47 -12.18
CA GLU A 76 -4.76 -16.96 -12.05
C GLU A 76 -3.86 -16.47 -13.20
N ALA A 77 -4.39 -16.44 -14.43
CA ALA A 77 -3.69 -15.90 -15.59
C ALA A 77 -3.40 -14.40 -15.44
N SER A 78 -4.35 -13.63 -14.90
CA SER A 78 -4.18 -12.20 -14.62
C SER A 78 -2.98 -11.95 -13.68
N PHE A 79 -2.86 -12.76 -12.63
CA PHE A 79 -1.75 -12.64 -11.68
C PHE A 79 -0.40 -13.08 -12.26
N LYS A 80 -0.37 -14.16 -13.05
CA LYS A 80 0.85 -14.57 -13.78
C LYS A 80 1.32 -13.48 -14.74
N THR A 81 0.38 -12.84 -15.45
CA THR A 81 0.69 -11.69 -16.30
C THR A 81 1.22 -10.51 -15.49
N LEU A 82 0.59 -10.19 -14.35
CA LEU A 82 1.05 -9.12 -13.47
C LEU A 82 2.51 -9.32 -13.02
N GLN A 83 2.87 -10.52 -12.56
CA GLN A 83 4.24 -10.85 -12.15
C GLN A 83 5.24 -10.69 -13.29
N ALA A 84 4.93 -11.26 -14.46
CA ALA A 84 5.80 -11.15 -15.63
C ALA A 84 5.97 -9.71 -16.11
N THR A 85 4.89 -8.91 -16.10
CA THR A 85 4.93 -7.49 -16.45
C THR A 85 5.74 -6.70 -15.43
N TYR A 86 5.54 -6.92 -14.13
CA TYR A 86 6.31 -6.27 -13.07
C TYR A 86 7.81 -6.51 -13.25
N TYR A 87 8.21 -7.78 -13.43
CA TYR A 87 9.62 -8.13 -13.64
C TYR A 87 10.22 -7.43 -14.86
N GLN A 88 9.48 -7.38 -15.98
CA GLN A 88 9.95 -6.74 -17.21
C GLN A 88 10.10 -5.21 -17.04
N GLU A 89 9.13 -4.54 -16.43
CA GLU A 89 9.19 -3.10 -16.15
C GLU A 89 10.30 -2.77 -15.16
N ALA A 90 10.47 -3.57 -14.11
CA ALA A 90 11.52 -3.39 -13.12
C ALA A 90 12.92 -3.44 -13.75
N ARG A 91 13.17 -4.39 -14.67
CA ARG A 91 14.44 -4.46 -15.41
C ARG A 91 14.70 -3.23 -16.28
N PHE A 92 13.65 -2.67 -16.87
CA PHE A 92 13.75 -1.43 -17.62
C PHE A 92 14.14 -0.26 -16.70
N GLU A 93 13.46 -0.11 -15.56
CA GLU A 93 13.73 0.95 -14.59
C GLU A 93 15.15 0.84 -13.99
N ILE A 94 15.64 -0.34 -13.61
CA ILE A 94 17.03 -0.53 -13.14
C ILE A 94 18.03 -0.01 -14.21
N SER A 95 17.78 -0.30 -15.48
CA SER A 95 18.70 0.08 -16.56
C SER A 95 18.66 1.58 -16.83
N LYS A 96 17.47 2.18 -16.79
CA LYS A 96 17.23 3.63 -16.91
C LYS A 96 17.89 4.39 -15.75
N TYR A 97 17.69 3.97 -14.51
CA TYR A 97 18.27 4.64 -13.35
C TYR A 97 19.79 4.47 -13.26
N ASN A 98 20.34 3.32 -13.70
CA ASN A 98 21.79 3.20 -13.86
C ASN A 98 22.36 4.25 -14.84
N ALA A 99 21.70 4.47 -15.98
CA ALA A 99 22.11 5.49 -16.93
C ALA A 99 21.98 6.92 -16.34
N LEU A 100 20.90 7.19 -15.62
CA LEU A 100 20.67 8.46 -14.94
C LEU A 100 21.72 8.75 -13.86
N SER A 101 22.06 7.76 -13.03
CA SER A 101 23.08 7.89 -12.00
C SER A 101 24.45 8.18 -12.62
N LYS A 102 24.80 7.50 -13.74
CA LYS A 102 26.05 7.78 -14.47
C LYS A 102 26.13 9.22 -14.99
N LEU A 103 25.04 9.74 -15.57
CA LEU A 103 24.97 11.13 -16.05
C LEU A 103 25.18 12.14 -14.90
N ASN A 104 24.63 11.83 -13.73
CA ASN A 104 24.70 12.69 -12.55
C ASN A 104 25.91 12.39 -11.64
N LYS A 105 26.80 11.47 -12.03
CA LYS A 105 27.96 11.01 -11.24
C LYS A 105 27.58 10.49 -9.85
N LEU A 106 26.40 9.86 -9.73
CA LEU A 106 25.94 9.18 -8.54
C LEU A 106 26.41 7.72 -8.54
N GLU A 107 26.69 7.18 -7.36
CA GLU A 107 26.94 5.76 -7.19
C GLU A 107 25.65 4.96 -7.44
N PHE A 108 25.78 3.83 -8.12
CA PHE A 108 24.65 2.95 -8.43
C PHE A 108 25.04 1.50 -8.21
N ASN A 109 24.43 0.86 -7.21
CA ASN A 109 24.66 -0.55 -6.93
C ASN A 109 23.57 -1.41 -7.61
N ARG A 110 23.90 -1.94 -8.78
CA ARG A 110 22.96 -2.76 -9.56
C ARG A 110 22.54 -4.05 -8.85
N GLU A 111 23.42 -4.66 -8.07
CA GLU A 111 23.12 -5.90 -7.34
C GLU A 111 22.05 -5.65 -6.30
N ASN A 112 22.20 -4.58 -5.50
CA ASN A 112 21.19 -4.19 -4.52
C ASN A 112 19.83 -3.86 -5.16
N GLU A 113 19.83 -3.20 -6.32
CA GLU A 113 18.59 -2.89 -7.05
C GLU A 113 17.89 -4.16 -7.56
N ILE A 114 18.65 -5.15 -8.05
CA ILE A 114 18.10 -6.45 -8.45
C ILE A 114 17.51 -7.18 -7.24
N ASN A 115 18.26 -7.25 -6.13
CA ASN A 115 17.79 -7.88 -4.89
C ASN A 115 16.51 -7.23 -4.36
N ALA A 116 16.40 -5.90 -4.45
CA ALA A 116 15.19 -5.17 -4.09
C ALA A 116 14.00 -5.57 -4.98
N VAL A 117 14.19 -5.61 -6.30
CA VAL A 117 13.14 -6.00 -7.25
C VAL A 117 12.65 -7.43 -7.00
N GLU A 118 13.56 -8.39 -6.78
CA GLU A 118 13.22 -9.77 -6.45
C GLU A 118 12.42 -9.85 -5.14
N THR A 119 12.82 -9.07 -4.13
CA THR A 119 12.10 -9.01 -2.86
C THR A 119 10.67 -8.46 -3.00
N PHE A 120 10.47 -7.46 -3.85
CA PHE A 120 9.13 -6.95 -4.17
C PHE A 120 8.31 -7.95 -5.01
N GLU A 121 8.94 -8.69 -5.92
CA GLU A 121 8.28 -9.75 -6.69
C GLU A 121 7.73 -10.83 -5.75
N ASP A 122 8.53 -11.26 -4.78
CA ASP A 122 8.12 -12.21 -3.74
C ASP A 122 6.97 -11.65 -2.89
N ALA A 123 6.99 -10.36 -2.53
CA ALA A 123 5.91 -9.72 -1.78
C ALA A 123 4.60 -9.68 -2.58
N ILE A 124 4.66 -9.39 -3.88
CA ILE A 124 3.49 -9.38 -4.78
C ILE A 124 2.94 -10.79 -4.96
N LYS A 125 3.82 -11.79 -5.05
CA LYS A 125 3.43 -13.20 -5.15
C LYS A 125 2.73 -13.68 -3.89
N GLU A 126 3.29 -13.41 -2.71
CA GLU A 126 2.64 -13.76 -1.44
C GLU A 126 1.28 -13.05 -1.30
N ALA A 127 1.21 -11.75 -1.61
CA ALA A 127 -0.04 -11.00 -1.59
C ALA A 127 -1.10 -11.58 -2.55
N THR A 128 -0.67 -12.13 -3.69
CA THR A 128 -1.54 -12.80 -4.65
C THR A 128 -2.12 -14.08 -4.07
N GLU A 129 -1.26 -14.92 -3.48
CA GLU A 129 -1.66 -16.18 -2.84
C GLU A 129 -2.65 -15.91 -1.69
N GLU A 130 -2.32 -14.97 -0.80
CA GLU A 130 -3.20 -14.57 0.31
C GLU A 130 -4.55 -14.02 -0.18
N PHE A 131 -4.55 -13.17 -1.22
CA PHE A 131 -5.79 -12.62 -1.76
C PHE A 131 -6.66 -13.69 -2.44
N TYR A 132 -6.04 -14.66 -3.10
CA TYR A 132 -6.76 -15.76 -3.75
C TYR A 132 -7.44 -16.67 -2.71
N ASP A 133 -6.76 -16.93 -1.59
CA ASP A 133 -7.27 -17.76 -0.50
C ASP A 133 -8.36 -17.04 0.32
N ASP A 134 -8.13 -15.77 0.68
CA ASP A 134 -9.09 -14.93 1.40
C ASP A 134 -9.12 -13.48 0.85
N PRO A 135 -10.00 -13.20 -0.14
CA PRO A 135 -10.09 -11.86 -0.73
C PRO A 135 -10.61 -10.80 0.26
N MET A 136 -11.30 -11.22 1.32
CA MET A 136 -11.86 -10.32 2.33
C MET A 136 -10.88 -10.01 3.46
N GLY A 137 -9.92 -10.90 3.72
CA GLY A 137 -8.82 -10.77 4.69
C GLY A 137 -9.18 -9.98 5.95
N ILE A 138 -8.30 -9.06 6.37
CA ILE A 138 -8.61 -8.18 7.51
C ILE A 138 -9.68 -7.16 7.09
N PRO A 139 -10.86 -7.11 7.74
CA PRO A 139 -11.91 -6.17 7.38
C PRO A 139 -11.46 -4.71 7.58
N PRO A 140 -11.95 -3.76 6.77
CA PRO A 140 -11.65 -2.36 6.96
C PRO A 140 -12.19 -1.85 8.30
N LEU A 141 -11.56 -0.81 8.84
CA LEU A 141 -12.06 -0.11 10.01
C LEU A 141 -13.46 0.43 9.74
N SER A 142 -14.37 0.17 10.67
CA SER A 142 -15.75 0.65 10.60
C SER A 142 -15.78 2.18 10.54
N PRO A 143 -16.53 2.77 9.59
CA PRO A 143 -16.70 4.21 9.54
C PRO A 143 -17.30 4.75 10.84
N TRP A 144 -16.88 5.96 11.26
CA TRP A 144 -17.42 6.64 12.44
C TRP A 144 -18.94 6.83 12.42
N ILE A 145 -19.55 6.87 11.23
CA ILE A 145 -21.02 6.94 11.11
C ILE A 145 -21.67 5.62 11.53
N THR A 146 -21.06 4.49 11.16
CA THR A 146 -21.51 3.15 11.55
C THR A 146 -21.32 2.96 13.04
N VAL A 147 -20.14 3.31 13.58
CA VAL A 147 -19.86 3.22 15.02
C VAL A 147 -20.88 4.00 15.84
N ARG A 148 -21.14 5.27 15.49
CA ARG A 148 -22.14 6.11 16.18
C ARG A 148 -23.58 5.65 15.96
N SER A 149 -23.89 4.98 14.85
CA SER A 149 -25.23 4.42 14.63
C SER A 149 -25.52 3.23 15.54
N VAL A 150 -24.50 2.40 15.83
CA VAL A 150 -24.62 1.20 16.66
C VAL A 150 -24.38 1.51 18.14
N MET A 151 -23.51 2.48 18.43
CA MET A 151 -23.19 2.95 19.78
C MET A 151 -23.27 4.49 19.81
N PRO A 152 -24.48 5.06 20.01
CA PRO A 152 -24.69 6.52 19.99
C PRO A 152 -23.88 7.28 21.05
N ASP A 153 -23.60 6.65 22.19
CA ASP A 153 -22.82 7.18 23.31
C ASP A 153 -21.31 6.97 23.16
N PHE A 154 -20.84 6.46 22.01
CA PHE A 154 -19.43 6.16 21.79
C PHE A 154 -18.54 7.40 21.96
N SER A 155 -18.96 8.55 21.43
CA SER A 155 -18.15 9.78 21.48
C SER A 155 -17.87 10.23 22.92
N ASP A 156 -18.89 10.20 23.78
CA ASP A 156 -18.75 10.57 25.18
C ASP A 156 -17.84 9.58 25.93
N LYS A 157 -18.03 8.28 25.68
CA LYS A 157 -17.16 7.23 26.24
C LYS A 157 -15.71 7.42 25.81
N PHE A 158 -15.46 7.64 24.52
CA PHE A 158 -14.12 7.81 23.97
C PHE A 158 -13.40 9.00 24.62
N GLU A 159 -14.07 10.15 24.77
CA GLU A 159 -13.51 11.31 25.46
C GLU A 159 -13.12 10.98 26.91
N ILE A 160 -13.99 10.30 27.65
CA ILE A 160 -13.73 9.91 29.04
C ILE A 160 -12.51 8.99 29.13
N TYR A 161 -12.41 7.99 28.26
CA TYR A 161 -11.29 7.05 28.28
C TYR A 161 -9.97 7.70 27.87
N VAL A 162 -9.97 8.59 26.87
CA VAL A 162 -8.76 9.33 26.49
C VAL A 162 -8.28 10.24 27.61
N LYS A 163 -9.19 10.92 28.33
CA LYS A 163 -8.80 11.72 29.51
C LYS A 163 -8.14 10.87 30.58
N LYS A 164 -8.72 9.71 30.90
CA LYS A 164 -8.16 8.77 31.88
C LYS A 164 -6.81 8.18 31.48
N ASP A 165 -6.55 8.00 30.20
CA ASP A 165 -5.26 7.47 29.69
C ASP A 165 -4.14 8.53 29.72
N ASN A 166 -4.51 9.82 29.73
CA ASN A 166 -3.59 10.95 29.84
C ASN A 166 -3.39 11.45 31.29
N GLU A 167 -4.03 10.81 32.27
CA GLU A 167 -3.79 11.01 33.72
C GLU A 167 -2.62 10.13 34.20
#